data_AF-A0AAU1FQ17-F1
#
_entry.id   AF-A0AAU1FQ17-F1
#
_cell.length_a   1.000
_cell.length_b   1.000
_cell.length_c   1.000
_cell.angle_alpha   90.00
_cell.angle_beta   90.00
_cell.angle_gamma   90.00
#
_symmetry.space_group_name_H-M   'P 1'
#
loop_
_entity.id
_entity.type
_entity.pdbx_description
1 polymer ?
#
loop_
_entity_poly.entity_id
_entity_poly.type
_entity_poly.pdbx_seq_one_letter_code
_entity_poly.pdbx_strand_id
1 'polypeptide(L)'
;MTLAPPPPPPLSSSSAVRLRLLAQPAQGHMPRRIDGAWWPRSTDLTSELPQLLGGLPPAWGHVSSVLVDEAVWAPFPGRLLVADQVVRLRRTTSQHAPSTVCLLAPGRGRWDLLVVPPAATEAEAGWLMDSMDTAVKDSVGLGTAVR
;
A
#
# COMPACT_ATOMS: atom_id res chain seq x y z
N MET A 1 -35.28 -32.33 -14.39
CA MET A 1 -34.25 -32.16 -13.35
C MET A 1 -33.41 -30.97 -13.76
N THR A 2 -33.55 -29.82 -13.09
CA THR A 2 -32.88 -28.57 -13.49
C THR A 2 -31.51 -28.52 -12.80
N LEU A 3 -30.43 -28.52 -13.57
CA LEU A 3 -29.08 -28.33 -13.03
C LEU A 3 -28.93 -26.86 -12.64
N ALA A 4 -28.75 -26.60 -11.35
CA ALA A 4 -28.46 -25.27 -10.84
C ALA A 4 -27.13 -24.76 -11.45
N PRO A 5 -27.03 -23.49 -11.86
CA PRO A 5 -25.78 -22.93 -12.34
C PRO A 5 -24.72 -22.96 -11.22
N PRO A 6 -23.45 -23.22 -11.53
CA PRO A 6 -22.38 -23.21 -10.52
C PRO A 6 -22.28 -21.81 -9.90
N PRO A 7 -21.95 -21.70 -8.60
CA PRO A 7 -21.68 -20.41 -7.99
C PRO A 7 -20.54 -19.73 -8.74
N PRO A 8 -20.61 -18.41 -8.99
CA PRO A 8 -19.48 -17.69 -9.56
C PRO A 8 -18.26 -17.92 -8.64
N PRO A 9 -17.06 -18.14 -9.19
CA PRO A 9 -15.86 -18.13 -8.36
C PRO A 9 -15.83 -16.79 -7.59
N PRO A 10 -15.33 -16.74 -6.34
CA PRO A 10 -15.09 -15.45 -5.71
C PRO A 10 -14.24 -14.67 -6.71
N LEU A 11 -14.73 -13.50 -7.11
CA LEU A 11 -14.01 -12.60 -8.01
C LEU A 11 -12.63 -12.47 -7.38
N SER A 12 -11.67 -13.19 -7.96
CA SER A 12 -10.26 -13.03 -7.63
C SER A 12 -10.01 -11.67 -8.20
N SER A 13 -10.19 -10.64 -7.36
CA SER A 13 -9.71 -9.29 -7.60
C SER A 13 -8.33 -9.51 -8.17
N SER A 14 -8.18 -9.24 -9.46
CA SER A 14 -6.93 -9.45 -10.16
C SER A 14 -5.97 -8.39 -9.61
N SER A 15 -5.46 -8.64 -8.41
CA SER A 15 -4.35 -7.94 -7.81
C SER A 15 -3.11 -8.36 -8.59
N ALA A 16 -2.98 -7.80 -9.79
CA ALA A 16 -1.70 -7.73 -10.48
C ALA A 16 -0.65 -7.00 -9.60
N VAL A 17 -1.13 -6.25 -8.61
CA VAL A 17 -0.35 -5.61 -7.55
C VAL A 17 -0.03 -6.58 -6.41
N ARG A 18 1.26 -6.67 -6.11
CA ARG A 18 1.77 -7.35 -4.91
C ARG A 18 1.69 -6.38 -3.73
N LEU A 19 0.50 -6.28 -3.13
CA LEU A 19 0.21 -5.41 -1.99
C LEU A 19 -0.13 -6.26 -0.76
N ARG A 20 0.50 -5.95 0.37
CA ARG A 20 0.14 -6.46 1.69
C ARG A 20 -0.26 -5.30 2.58
N LEU A 21 -1.46 -5.34 3.13
CA LEU A 21 -1.97 -4.33 4.04
C LEU A 21 -2.03 -4.92 5.45
N LEU A 22 -1.70 -4.10 6.45
CA LEU A 22 -1.90 -4.50 7.84
C LEU A 22 -3.38 -4.35 8.18
N ALA A 23 -3.89 -5.28 8.97
CA ALA A 23 -5.24 -5.19 9.51
C ALA A 23 -5.34 -3.92 10.38
N GLN A 24 -6.24 -3.02 10.00
CA GLN A 24 -6.54 -1.84 10.80
C GLN A 24 -7.33 -2.28 12.04
N PRO A 25 -6.97 -1.80 13.24
CA PRO A 25 -7.79 -2.03 14.42
C PRO A 25 -9.17 -1.39 14.23
N ALA A 26 -10.22 -2.03 14.77
CA ALA A 26 -11.61 -1.62 14.59
C ALA A 26 -11.96 -0.22 15.15
N GLN A 27 -11.05 0.40 15.91
CA GLN A 27 -11.22 1.74 16.46
C GLN A 27 -10.10 2.67 16.03
N GLY A 28 -10.44 3.54 15.08
CA GLY A 28 -9.65 4.72 14.73
C GLY A 28 -8.45 4.44 13.84
N HIS A 29 -8.27 5.30 12.84
CA HIS A 29 -7.02 5.40 12.11
C HIS A 29 -5.97 6.05 13.02
N MET A 30 -5.19 5.23 13.72
CA MET A 30 -3.97 5.70 14.36
C MET A 30 -2.91 5.82 13.27
N PRO A 31 -2.20 6.97 13.16
CA PRO A 31 -1.07 7.10 12.25
C PRO A 31 0.04 6.15 12.72
N ARG A 32 0.01 4.93 12.20
CA ARG A 32 1.09 3.97 12.39
C ARG A 32 2.23 4.37 11.46
N ARG A 33 3.47 4.02 11.81
CA ARG A 33 4.62 4.33 10.96
C ARG A 33 4.51 3.75 9.54
N ILE A 34 3.82 2.61 9.38
CA ILE A 34 3.59 1.91 8.11
C ILE A 34 2.23 1.19 8.19
N ASP A 35 1.37 1.38 7.19
CA ASP A 35 0.03 0.78 7.03
C ASP A 35 0.04 -0.44 6.10
N GLY A 36 1.07 -0.59 5.27
CA GLY A 36 1.16 -1.66 4.29
C GLY A 36 2.54 -1.76 3.64
N ALA A 37 2.75 -2.80 2.85
CA ALA A 37 3.90 -2.98 1.98
C ALA A 37 3.42 -3.22 0.55
N TRP A 38 4.04 -2.52 -0.38
CA TRP A 38 3.79 -2.62 -1.81
C TRP A 38 5.07 -3.01 -2.52
N TRP A 39 4.98 -4.07 -3.33
CA TRP A 39 6.07 -4.49 -4.20
C TRP A 39 5.71 -4.20 -5.65
N PRO A 40 6.17 -3.06 -6.19
CA PRO A 40 6.02 -2.75 -7.60
C PRO A 40 6.76 -3.75 -8.48
N ARG A 41 6.31 -3.90 -9.72
CA ARG A 41 7.02 -4.68 -10.74
C ARG A 41 8.02 -3.83 -11.52
N SER A 42 7.79 -2.52 -11.58
CA SER A 42 8.61 -1.54 -12.27
C SER A 42 8.76 -0.24 -11.47
N THR A 43 9.76 0.57 -11.80
CA THR A 43 9.93 1.93 -11.28
C THR A 43 9.05 2.96 -12.00
N ASP A 44 8.21 2.52 -12.95
CA ASP A 44 7.28 3.39 -13.69
C ASP A 44 5.98 3.63 -12.91
N LEU A 45 5.88 4.81 -12.28
CA LEU A 45 4.69 5.23 -11.54
C LEU A 45 3.42 5.28 -12.38
N THR A 46 3.53 5.57 -13.68
CA THR A 46 2.35 5.80 -14.52
C THR A 46 1.56 4.52 -14.75
N SER A 47 2.26 3.39 -14.81
CA SER A 47 1.68 2.05 -14.94
C SER A 47 1.34 1.42 -13.59
N GLU A 48 2.11 1.75 -12.56
CA GLU A 48 2.05 1.14 -11.23
C GLU A 48 0.99 1.78 -10.32
N LEU A 49 0.85 3.12 -10.32
CA LEU A 49 -0.16 3.81 -9.49
C LEU A 49 -1.60 3.43 -9.81
N PRO A 50 -2.02 3.32 -11.08
CA PRO A 50 -3.38 2.90 -11.40
C PRO A 50 -3.70 1.51 -10.87
N GLN A 51 -2.72 0.59 -10.96
CA GLN A 51 -2.87 -0.75 -10.42
C GLN A 51 -2.92 -0.71 -8.89
N LEU A 52 -2.04 0.07 -8.24
CA LEU A 52 -2.02 0.20 -6.79
C LEU A 52 -3.37 0.71 -6.28
N LEU A 53 -3.85 1.82 -6.83
CA LEU A 53 -5.13 2.42 -6.43
C LEU A 53 -6.32 1.50 -6.73
N GLY A 54 -6.28 0.72 -7.81
CA GLY A 54 -7.29 -0.31 -8.10
C GLY A 54 -7.27 -1.50 -7.13
N GLY A 55 -6.12 -1.79 -6.51
CA GLY A 55 -5.96 -2.85 -5.51
C GLY A 55 -6.22 -2.42 -4.07
N LEU A 56 -6.39 -1.12 -3.81
CA LEU A 56 -6.66 -0.62 -2.46
C LEU A 56 -8.08 -0.97 -2.01
N PRO A 57 -8.27 -1.29 -0.72
CA PRO A 57 -9.59 -1.55 -0.17
C PRO A 57 -10.43 -0.26 -0.22
N PRO A 58 -11.75 -0.38 -0.43
CA PRO A 58 -12.66 0.76 -0.48
C PRO A 58 -12.75 1.52 0.84
N ALA A 59 -12.15 1.01 1.93
CA ALA A 59 -12.00 1.66 3.23
C ALA A 59 -10.96 2.79 3.24
N TRP A 60 -9.98 2.80 2.34
CA TRP A 60 -8.95 3.85 2.26
C TRP A 60 -9.44 5.06 1.46
N GLY A 61 -10.28 4.81 0.47
CA GLY A 61 -11.03 5.83 -0.26
C GLY A 61 -10.22 6.46 -1.37
N HIS A 62 -10.64 7.66 -1.77
CA HIS A 62 -10.08 8.32 -2.93
C HIS A 62 -8.76 9.02 -2.60
N VAL A 63 -7.65 8.40 -2.98
CA VAL A 63 -6.32 8.99 -2.83
C VAL A 63 -6.16 10.15 -3.81
N SER A 64 -5.97 11.36 -3.29
CA SER A 64 -5.79 12.55 -4.12
C SER A 64 -4.34 12.98 -4.26
N SER A 65 -3.47 12.56 -3.34
CA SER A 65 -2.04 12.88 -3.39
C SER A 65 -1.20 11.69 -2.97
N VAL A 66 -0.06 11.53 -3.61
CA VAL A 66 0.88 10.44 -3.38
C VAL A 66 2.26 11.05 -3.22
N LEU A 67 2.90 10.84 -2.08
CA LEU A 67 4.29 11.21 -1.86
C LEU A 67 5.18 9.99 -2.06
N VAL A 68 6.20 10.13 -2.91
CA VAL A 68 7.15 9.05 -3.22
C VAL A 68 8.55 9.62 -3.39
N ASP A 69 9.56 8.75 -3.33
CA ASP A 69 10.95 9.13 -3.52
C ASP A 69 11.30 9.26 -5.02
N GLU A 70 11.56 10.47 -5.49
CA GLU A 70 11.90 10.76 -6.89
C GLU A 70 13.15 9.98 -7.36
N ALA A 71 14.07 9.62 -6.45
CA ALA A 71 15.26 8.85 -6.80
C ALA A 71 14.96 7.41 -7.23
N VAL A 72 13.81 6.87 -6.81
CA VAL A 72 13.41 5.47 -7.06
C VAL A 72 12.39 5.36 -8.19
N TRP A 73 11.64 6.43 -8.45
CA TRP A 73 10.48 6.41 -9.33
C TRP A 73 10.67 7.32 -10.55
N ALA A 74 10.68 6.73 -11.74
CA ALA A 74 10.82 7.45 -13.00
C ALA A 74 10.00 6.76 -14.11
N PRO A 75 9.24 7.52 -14.94
CA PRO A 75 9.09 8.98 -14.94
C PRO A 75 8.19 9.51 -13.80
N PHE A 76 8.39 10.78 -13.42
CA PHE A 76 7.62 11.47 -12.37
C PHE A 76 6.72 12.58 -12.95
N PRO A 77 5.58 12.25 -13.57
CA PRO A 77 4.62 13.27 -13.97
C PRO A 77 3.98 13.82 -12.70
N GLY A 78 4.24 15.07 -12.31
CA GLY A 78 3.75 15.63 -11.03
C GLY A 78 2.22 15.54 -10.81
N ARG A 79 1.45 15.15 -11.83
CA ARG A 79 0.04 14.77 -11.76
C ARG A 79 -0.22 13.57 -12.67
N LEU A 80 -1.04 12.63 -12.19
CA LEU A 80 -1.49 11.47 -12.94
C LEU A 80 -3.02 11.37 -12.89
N LEU A 81 -3.67 11.03 -14.00
CA LEU A 81 -5.09 10.72 -14.01
C LEU A 81 -5.27 9.22 -13.78
N VAL A 82 -5.90 8.84 -12.68
CA VAL A 82 -6.18 7.45 -12.30
C VAL A 82 -7.65 7.30 -11.99
N ALA A 83 -8.34 6.38 -12.69
CA ALA A 83 -9.75 6.09 -12.45
C ALA A 83 -10.64 7.36 -12.42
N ASP A 84 -10.42 8.26 -13.38
CA ASP A 84 -11.09 9.57 -13.49
C ASP A 84 -10.74 10.58 -12.38
N GLN A 85 -9.72 10.29 -11.57
CA GLN A 85 -9.25 11.15 -10.48
C GLN A 85 -7.84 11.66 -10.72
N VAL A 86 -7.63 12.96 -10.49
CA VAL A 86 -6.30 13.56 -10.57
C VAL A 86 -5.55 13.29 -9.27
N VAL A 87 -4.57 12.41 -9.37
CA VAL A 87 -3.64 12.07 -8.29
C VAL A 87 -2.43 12.99 -8.42
N ARG A 88 -2.18 13.80 -7.38
CA ARG A 88 -1.02 14.68 -7.32
C ARG A 88 0.18 13.90 -6.82
N LEU A 89 1.20 13.82 -7.65
CA LEU A 89 2.46 13.22 -7.29
C LEU A 89 3.37 14.26 -6.66
N ARG A 90 3.77 14.01 -5.43
CA ARG A 90 4.69 14.85 -4.66
C ARG A 90 5.96 14.06 -4.37
N ARG A 91 7.09 14.73 -4.44
CA ARG A 91 8.36 14.14 -4.03
C ARG A 91 8.52 14.27 -2.52
N THR A 92 8.97 13.21 -1.87
CA THR A 92 9.49 13.31 -0.51
C THR A 92 10.96 13.75 -0.56
N THR A 93 11.35 14.64 0.33
CA THR A 93 12.77 15.05 0.49
C THR A 93 13.53 14.11 1.40
N SER A 94 12.84 13.20 2.11
CA SER A 94 13.46 12.15 2.90
C SER A 94 13.80 10.96 2.00
N GLN A 95 15.05 10.91 1.53
CA GLN A 95 15.65 9.66 1.05
C GLN A 95 15.86 8.75 2.26
N HIS A 96 14.85 7.98 2.61
CA HIS A 96 14.96 6.92 3.59
C HIS A 96 14.87 5.59 2.86
N ALA A 97 15.91 4.77 3.00
CA ALA A 97 15.80 3.34 2.79
C ALA A 97 15.23 2.73 4.08
N PRO A 98 14.11 1.97 4.04
CA PRO A 98 13.37 1.53 2.85
C PRO A 98 12.46 2.62 2.27
N SER A 99 12.39 2.67 0.94
CA SER A 99 11.54 3.61 0.20
C SER A 99 10.09 3.47 0.65
N THR A 100 9.40 4.59 0.86
CA THR A 100 8.01 4.59 1.35
C THR A 100 7.14 5.45 0.43
N VAL A 101 5.94 4.96 0.09
CA VAL A 101 4.89 5.67 -0.64
C VAL A 101 3.84 6.10 0.35
N CYS A 102 3.61 7.39 0.48
CA CYS A 102 2.59 7.95 1.35
C CYS A 102 1.37 8.35 0.51
N LEU A 103 0.23 7.73 0.75
CA LEU A 103 -1.04 8.02 0.11
C LEU A 103 -1.86 8.95 1.01
N LEU A 104 -2.37 10.04 0.45
CA LEU A 104 -3.24 10.98 1.15
C LEU A 104 -4.62 10.96 0.51
N ALA A 105 -5.64 10.66 1.31
CA ALA A 105 -7.04 10.75 0.90
C ALA A 105 -7.75 11.81 1.76
N PRO A 106 -8.28 12.86 1.14
CA PRO A 106 -8.95 13.94 1.85
C PRO A 106 -10.18 13.39 2.57
N GLY A 107 -10.28 13.67 3.88
CA GLY A 107 -11.40 13.24 4.71
C GLY A 107 -11.27 11.83 5.32
N ARG A 108 -10.21 11.08 5.00
CA ARG A 108 -9.98 9.74 5.59
C ARG A 108 -8.63 9.57 6.27
N GLY A 109 -7.57 10.20 5.78
CA GLY A 109 -6.27 10.19 6.46
C GLY A 109 -5.07 10.02 5.54
N ARG A 110 -3.99 9.50 6.13
CA ARG A 110 -2.69 9.28 5.52
C ARG A 110 -2.33 7.80 5.65
N TRP A 111 -1.96 7.14 4.56
CA TRP A 111 -1.47 5.77 4.59
C TRP A 111 -0.04 5.70 4.12
N ASP A 112 0.84 5.13 4.92
CA ASP A 112 2.23 4.93 4.55
C ASP A 112 2.46 3.47 4.11
N LEU A 113 2.85 3.28 2.87
CA LEU A 113 3.17 1.99 2.28
C LEU A 113 4.68 1.84 2.10
N LEU A 114 5.27 0.81 2.69
CA LEU A 114 6.65 0.45 2.43
C LEU A 114 6.79 -0.07 0.99
N VAL A 115 7.71 0.48 0.22
CA VAL A 115 8.01 0.06 -1.14
C VAL A 115 9.18 -0.91 -1.10
N VAL A 116 8.92 -2.14 -1.56
CA VAL A 116 9.98 -3.10 -1.81
C VAL A 116 10.60 -2.79 -3.18
N PRO A 117 11.93 -2.59 -3.28
CA PRO A 117 12.58 -2.35 -4.56
C PRO A 117 12.23 -3.45 -5.58
N PRO A 118 11.93 -3.13 -6.84
CA PRO A 118 11.67 -4.16 -7.86
C PRO A 118 12.90 -5.02 -8.15
N ALA A 119 14.10 -4.51 -7.86
CA ALA A 119 15.36 -5.26 -7.94
C ALA A 119 15.55 -6.25 -6.77
N ALA A 120 14.75 -6.17 -5.70
CA ALA A 120 14.83 -7.10 -4.59
C ALA A 120 14.35 -8.49 -5.03
N THR A 121 15.06 -9.52 -4.58
CA THR A 121 14.67 -10.91 -4.82
C THR A 121 13.37 -11.25 -4.10
N GLU A 122 12.67 -12.30 -4.53
CA GLU A 122 11.43 -12.75 -3.89
C GLU A 122 11.63 -13.12 -2.41
N ALA A 123 12.80 -13.65 -2.07
CA ALA A 123 13.18 -13.94 -0.69
C ALA A 123 13.29 -12.66 0.15
N GLU A 124 13.99 -11.63 -0.34
CA GLU A 124 14.13 -10.34 0.35
C GLU A 124 12.79 -9.60 0.45
N ALA A 125 12.00 -9.61 -0.63
CA ALA A 125 10.67 -9.04 -0.65
C ALA A 125 9.75 -9.72 0.38
N GLY A 126 9.78 -11.05 0.42
CA GLY A 126 9.05 -11.85 1.40
C GLY A 126 9.48 -11.51 2.83
N TRP A 127 10.79 -11.43 3.09
CA TRP A 127 11.32 -11.08 4.41
C TRP A 127 10.95 -9.66 4.86
N LEU A 128 10.99 -8.67 3.95
CA LEU A 128 10.59 -7.29 4.23
C LEU A 128 9.09 -7.19 4.54
N MET A 129 8.27 -7.89 3.75
CA MET A 129 6.83 -7.95 3.97
C MET A 129 6.47 -8.66 5.28
N ASP A 130 7.18 -9.73 5.63
CA ASP A 130 6.99 -10.49 6.88
C ASP A 130 7.48 -9.71 8.11
N SER A 131 8.64 -9.06 8.00
CA SER A 131 9.18 -8.19 9.06
C SER A 131 8.23 -7.05 9.44
N MET A 132 7.38 -6.60 8.50
CA MET A 132 6.37 -5.59 8.76
C MET A 132 5.24 -6.11 9.65
N ASP A 133 4.83 -7.36 9.49
CA ASP A 133 3.81 -8.02 10.31
C ASP A 133 4.33 -8.30 11.74
N THR A 134 5.59 -8.69 11.87
CA THR A 134 6.18 -9.01 13.18
C THR A 134 6.40 -7.77 14.05
N ALA A 135 6.73 -6.61 13.46
CA ALA A 135 6.84 -5.34 14.20
C ALA A 135 5.49 -4.87 14.79
N VAL A 136 4.37 -5.28 14.18
CA VAL A 136 3.02 -5.00 14.70
C VAL A 136 2.72 -5.80 15.97
N LYS A 137 3.24 -7.02 16.03
CA LYS A 137 3.02 -7.95 17.14
C LYS A 137 3.86 -7.60 18.38
N ASP A 138 4.99 -6.92 18.22
CA ASP A 138 5.83 -6.53 19.37
C ASP A 138 5.21 -5.39 20.20
N SER A 139 4.44 -4.49 19.57
CA SER A 139 3.75 -3.39 20.29
C SER A 139 2.48 -3.82 21.03
N VAL A 140 1.96 -5.03 20.84
CA VAL A 140 0.80 -5.56 21.60
C VAL A 140 1.22 -6.43 22.80
N GLY A 141 2.51 -6.41 23.15
CA GLY A 141 3.09 -7.19 24.25
C GLY A 141 3.34 -6.43 25.56
N LEU A 142 3.21 -5.11 25.62
CA LEU A 142 3.43 -4.35 26.87
C LEU A 142 2.12 -3.99 27.56
N GLY A 143 1.31 -5.01 27.84
CA GLY A 143 0.30 -4.97 28.89
C GLY A 143 0.81 -5.73 30.11
N THR A 144 1.51 -5.07 31.04
CA THR A 144 1.71 -5.49 32.44
C THR A 144 2.62 -4.43 33.10
N ALA A 145 2.43 -3.89 34.30
CA ALA A 145 1.39 -3.94 35.29
C ALA A 145 1.49 -2.62 36.08
N VAL A 146 0.35 -2.03 36.43
CA VAL A 146 0.31 -1.06 37.53
C VAL A 146 0.47 -1.86 38.84
N ARG A 147 1.36 -1.40 39.72
CA ARG A 147 1.42 -1.85 41.11
C ARG A 147 1.68 -0.66 42.00
#